data_AF-X0RZY4-F1
#
_entry.id   AF-X0RZY4-F1
#
_cell.length_a   1.000
_cell.length_b   1.000
_cell.length_c   1.000
_cell.angle_alpha   90.00
_cell.angle_beta   90.00
_cell.angle_gamma   90.00
#
_symmetry.space_group_name_H-M   'P 1'
#
loop_
_entity.id
_entity.type
_entity.pdbx_description
1 polymer ?
#
loop_
_entity_poly.entity_id
_entity_poly.type
_entity_poly.pdbx_seq_one_letter_code
_entity_poly.pdbx_strand_id
1 'polypeptide(L)'
;LFGVIGMQGIALMVENKVNLFEPRTLAVGAIIMIVGIGGNIGYPGGFLPITVGEIFPNGLPAIATGAVVGILLNAVFLMFEPPKMEFDQ
;
A
#
# COMPACT_ATOMS: atom_id res chain seq x y z
N LEU A 1 -3.77 18.04 8.62
CA LEU A 1 -2.51 17.69 7.92
C LEU A 1 -2.64 16.37 7.14
N PHE A 2 -2.84 15.22 7.80
CA PHE A 2 -2.91 13.91 7.12
C PHE A 2 -3.97 13.78 6.03
N GLY A 3 -5.14 14.40 6.18
CA GLY A 3 -6.19 14.38 5.15
C GLY A 3 -5.76 15.04 3.82
N VAL A 4 -4.98 16.13 3.89
CA VAL A 4 -4.47 16.82 2.69
C VAL A 4 -3.40 15.97 1.99
N ILE A 5 -2.52 15.31 2.76
CA ILE A 5 -1.49 14.41 2.21
C ILE A 5 -2.14 13.22 1.48
N GLY A 6 -3.18 12.63 2.08
CA GLY A 6 -3.94 11.55 1.43
C GLY A 6 -4.62 12.00 0.14
N MET A 7 -5.28 13.17 0.16
CA MET A 7 -5.92 13.76 -1.01
C MET A 7 -4.91 14.06 -2.13
N GLN A 8 -3.72 14.56 -1.79
CA GLN A 8 -2.65 14.80 -2.76
C GLN A 8 -2.18 13.51 -3.43
N GLY A 9 -2.10 12.40 -2.69
CA GLY A 9 -1.80 11.08 -3.27
C GLY A 9 -2.84 10.65 -4.30
N ILE A 10 -4.14 10.82 -3.99
CA ILE A 10 -5.22 10.51 -4.95
C ILE A 10 -5.18 11.46 -6.15
N ALA A 11 -4.97 12.75 -5.92
CA ALA A 11 -4.87 13.73 -6.99
C ALA A 11 -3.76 13.38 -7.99
N LEU A 12 -2.59 12.92 -7.51
CA LEU A 12 -1.50 12.46 -8.37
C LEU A 12 -1.88 11.22 -9.20
N MET A 13 -2.65 10.28 -8.65
CA MET A 13 -3.14 9.11 -9.40
C MET A 13 -4.12 9.51 -10.50
N VAL A 14 -5.01 10.47 -10.22
CA VAL A 14 -5.97 11.01 -11.21
C VAL A 14 -5.23 11.77 -12.30
N GLU A 15 -4.27 12.62 -11.93
CA GLU A 15 -3.44 13.40 -12.86
C GLU A 15 -2.63 12.49 -13.81
N ASN A 16 -2.08 11.39 -13.29
CA ASN A 16 -1.34 10.41 -14.09
C ASN A 16 -2.25 9.39 -14.81
N LYS A 17 -3.57 9.61 -14.82
CA LYS A 17 -4.56 8.75 -15.49
C LYS A 17 -4.46 7.28 -15.10
N VAL A 18 -4.14 7.01 -13.82
CA VAL A 18 -4.07 5.65 -13.30
C VAL A 18 -5.47 5.05 -13.30
N ASN A 19 -5.63 3.85 -13.85
CA ASN A 19 -6.89 3.13 -13.76
C ASN A 19 -7.07 2.56 -12.34
N LEU A 20 -7.90 3.23 -11.54
CA LEU A 20 -8.21 2.82 -10.17
C LEU A 20 -9.11 1.59 -10.08
N PHE A 21 -9.70 1.13 -11.18
CA PHE A 21 -10.53 -0.06 -11.23
C PHE A 21 -9.77 -1.28 -11.77
N GLU A 22 -8.53 -1.11 -12.21
CA GLU A 22 -7.69 -2.23 -12.61
C GLU A 22 -7.41 -3.12 -11.38
N PRO A 23 -7.56 -4.45 -11.48
CA PRO A 23 -7.32 -5.37 -10.37
C PRO A 23 -5.96 -5.19 -9.72
N ARG A 24 -4.94 -4.88 -10.52
CA ARG A 24 -3.58 -4.59 -10.08
C ARG A 24 -3.53 -3.38 -9.13
N THR A 25 -4.03 -2.24 -9.57
CA THR A 25 -4.03 -0.99 -8.80
C THR A 25 -4.85 -1.15 -7.52
N LEU A 26 -6.00 -1.82 -7.61
CA LEU A 26 -6.84 -2.13 -6.46
C LEU A 26 -6.12 -3.02 -5.44
N ALA A 27 -5.47 -4.09 -5.90
CA ALA A 27 -4.75 -5.00 -5.02
C ALA A 27 -3.56 -4.31 -4.32
N VAL A 28 -2.78 -3.53 -5.07
CA VAL A 28 -1.65 -2.76 -4.52
C VAL A 28 -2.13 -1.69 -3.55
N GLY A 29 -3.19 -0.94 -3.89
CA GLY A 29 -3.78 0.05 -2.99
C GLY A 29 -4.33 -0.58 -1.72
N ALA A 30 -5.06 -1.69 -1.84
CA ALA A 30 -5.65 -2.40 -0.71
C ALA A 30 -4.58 -2.92 0.28
N ILE A 31 -3.50 -3.54 -0.21
CA ILE A 31 -2.46 -4.05 0.69
C ILE A 31 -1.73 -2.92 1.42
N ILE A 32 -1.43 -1.80 0.73
CA ILE A 32 -0.80 -0.63 1.35
C ILE A 32 -1.70 -0.06 2.45
N MET A 33 -3.00 0.04 2.19
CA MET A 33 -3.96 0.59 3.15
C MET A 33 -4.16 -0.33 4.36
N ILE A 34 -4.31 -1.64 4.14
CA ILE A 34 -4.50 -2.63 5.21
C ILE A 34 -3.25 -2.71 6.09
N VAL A 35 -2.06 -2.82 5.52
CA VAL A 35 -0.82 -2.94 6.29
C VAL A 35 -0.44 -1.59 6.91
N GLY A 36 -0.52 -0.50 6.15
CA GLY A 36 -0.11 0.84 6.58
C GLY A 36 -1.05 1.42 7.64
N ILE A 37 -2.33 1.61 7.29
CA ILE A 37 -3.32 2.21 8.20
C ILE A 37 -3.76 1.18 9.24
N GLY A 38 -4.09 -0.04 8.81
CA GLY A 38 -4.51 -1.11 9.72
C GLY A 38 -3.41 -1.51 10.70
N GLY A 39 -2.16 -1.60 10.27
CA GLY A 39 -1.03 -1.83 11.18
C GLY A 39 -0.76 -0.64 12.11
N ASN A 40 -0.94 0.60 11.65
CA ASN A 40 -0.73 1.76 12.49
C ASN A 40 -1.78 1.90 13.62
N ILE A 41 -3.02 1.49 13.36
CA ILE A 41 -4.11 1.52 14.36
C ILE A 41 -4.11 0.24 15.21
N GLY A 42 -3.77 -0.90 14.60
CA GLY A 42 -3.89 -2.22 15.21
C GLY A 42 -2.77 -2.58 16.20
N TYR A 43 -1.63 -1.88 16.15
CA TYR A 43 -0.49 -2.17 17.02
C TYR A 43 -0.03 -0.96 17.84
N PRO A 44 0.49 -1.17 19.08
CA PRO A 44 0.99 -0.09 19.91
C PRO A 44 2.09 0.73 19.22
N GLY A 45 1.92 2.05 19.21
CA GLY A 45 2.89 2.97 18.58
C GLY A 45 2.98 2.89 17.06
N GLY A 46 2.12 2.10 16.40
CA GLY A 46 2.09 1.94 14.95
C GLY A 46 3.22 1.07 14.38
N PHE A 47 3.79 0.20 15.21
CA PHE A 47 4.84 -0.74 14.81
C PHE A 47 4.27 -2.15 14.68
N LEU A 48 4.52 -2.81 13.55
CA LEU A 48 4.23 -4.24 13.44
C LEU A 48 5.16 -5.03 14.36
N PRO A 49 4.69 -6.16 14.92
CA PRO A 49 5.45 -7.04 15.81
C PRO A 49 6.48 -7.88 15.04
N ILE A 50 7.22 -7.24 14.13
CA ILE A 50 8.28 -7.83 13.31
C ILE A 50 9.53 -7.03 13.63
N THR A 51 10.47 -7.63 14.35
CA THR A 51 11.75 -7.01 14.68
C THR A 51 12.81 -7.45 13.68
N VAL A 52 13.63 -6.51 13.22
CA VAL A 52 14.74 -6.79 12.29
C VAL A 52 16.04 -6.34 12.95
N GLY A 53 16.69 -7.29 13.61
CA GLY A 53 17.94 -7.07 14.34
C GLY A 53 17.88 -5.90 15.31
N GLU A 54 19.01 -5.18 15.45
CA GLU A 54 19.11 -3.98 16.29
C GLU A 54 18.57 -2.72 15.61
N ILE A 55 18.21 -2.79 14.32
CA ILE A 55 17.80 -1.63 13.51
C ILE A 55 16.34 -1.22 13.80
N PHE A 56 15.49 -2.21 14.13
CA PHE A 56 14.09 -2.00 14.49
C PHE A 56 13.74 -2.72 15.81
N PRO A 57 14.23 -2.21 16.95
CA PRO A 57 14.03 -2.86 18.26
C PRO A 57 12.57 -2.84 18.72
N ASN A 58 11.81 -1.82 18.31
CA ASN A 58 10.38 -1.66 18.64
C ASN A 58 9.44 -2.24 17.58
N GLY A 59 9.99 -2.89 16.54
CA GLY A 59 9.24 -3.40 15.39
C GLY A 59 9.32 -2.49 14.16
N LEU A 60 8.80 -2.99 13.03
CA LEU A 60 8.79 -2.26 11.76
C LEU A 60 7.67 -1.21 11.73
N PRO A 61 7.93 0.04 11.30
CA PRO A 61 6.88 1.04 11.13
C PRO A 61 5.82 0.56 10.13
N ALA A 62 4.53 0.65 10.49
CA ALA A 62 3.46 0.09 9.67
C ALA A 62 3.33 0.75 8.30
N ILE A 63 3.39 2.08 8.24
CA ILE A 63 3.31 2.83 6.99
C ILE A 63 4.48 2.47 6.05
N ALA A 64 5.70 2.36 6.59
CA ALA A 64 6.88 1.99 5.80
C ALA A 64 6.77 0.55 5.28
N THR A 65 6.33 -0.37 6.13
CA THR A 65 6.13 -1.78 5.75
C THR A 65 5.07 -1.90 4.67
N GLY A 66 3.95 -1.20 4.79
CA GLY A 66 2.89 -1.18 3.78
C GLY A 66 3.39 -0.70 2.43
N ALA A 67 4.19 0.38 2.40
CA ALA A 67 4.78 0.89 1.16
C ALA A 67 5.73 -0.13 0.51
N VAL A 68 6.63 -0.77 1.28
CA VAL A 68 7.55 -1.79 0.75
C VAL A 68 6.79 -2.98 0.19
N VAL A 69 5.80 -3.49 0.93
CA VAL A 69 4.96 -4.61 0.46
C VAL A 69 4.21 -4.24 -0.81
N GLY A 70 3.67 -3.01 -0.90
CA GLY A 70 3.01 -2.53 -2.11
C GLY A 70 3.92 -2.48 -3.33
N ILE A 71 5.16 -1.99 -3.17
CA ILE A 71 6.18 -1.97 -4.24
C ILE A 71 6.51 -3.39 -4.69
N LEU A 72 6.75 -4.30 -3.74
CA LEU A 72 7.07 -5.69 -4.05
C LEU A 72 5.91 -6.39 -4.76
N LEU A 73 4.68 -6.19 -4.29
CA LEU A 73 3.50 -6.75 -4.94
C LEU A 73 3.32 -6.20 -6.36
N ASN A 74 3.51 -4.90 -6.55
CA ASN A 74 3.45 -4.31 -7.88
C ASN A 74 4.52 -4.89 -8.82
N ALA A 75 5.73 -5.14 -8.31
CA ALA A 75 6.79 -5.79 -9.06
C ALA A 75 6.45 -7.25 -9.40
N VAL A 76 5.80 -7.99 -8.50
CA VAL A 76 5.27 -9.33 -8.80
C VAL A 76 4.26 -9.26 -9.95
N PHE A 77 3.34 -8.30 -9.93
CA PHE A 77 2.39 -8.10 -11.04
C PHE A 77 3.06 -7.64 -12.36
N LEU A 78 4.31 -7.13 -12.32
CA LEU A 78 5.05 -6.80 -13.55
C LEU A 78 5.59 -8.08 -14.20
N MET A 79 5.92 -9.09 -13.39
CA MET A 79 6.34 -10.40 -13.86
C MET A 79 5.15 -11.31 -14.21
N PHE A 80 4.04 -11.16 -13.48
CA PHE A 80 2.82 -11.97 -13.64
C PHE A 80 1.61 -11.07 -13.81
N GLU A 81 1.22 -10.81 -15.06
CA GLU A 81 0.07 -9.94 -15.34
C GLU A 81 -1.23 -10.56 -14.81
N PRO A 82 -1.99 -9.84 -13.98
CA PRO A 82 -3.30 -10.30 -13.53
C PRO A 82 -4.30 -10.31 -14.69
N PRO A 83 -5.34 -11.16 -14.64
CA PRO A 83 -6.39 -11.16 -15.66
C PRO A 83 -7.02 -9.77 -15.77
N LYS A 84 -7.18 -9.29 -17.01
CA LYS A 84 -7.90 -8.06 -17.26
C LYS A 84 -9.37 -8.29 -16.93
N MET A 85 -9.88 -7.55 -15.98
CA MET A 85 -11.31 -7.52 -15.67
C MET A 85 -11.93 -6.49 -16.59
N GLU A 86 -12.56 -6.95 -17.67
CA GLU A 86 -13.47 -6.12 -18.45
C GLU A 86 -14.76 -5.99 -17.64
N PHE A 87 -14.93 -4.83 -16.98
CA PHE A 87 -16.24 -4.45 -16.49
C PHE A 87 -17.01 -4.00 -17.72
N ASP A 88 -17.77 -4.94 -18.32
CA ASP A 88 -18.76 -4.62 -19.35
C ASP A 88 -19.76 -3.63 -18.72
N GLN A 89 -19.59 -2.34 -19.03
CA GLN A 89 -20.44 -1.23 -18.61
C GLN A 89 -21.06 -0.59 -19.85
#